data_AF-A0A930M9R6-F1
#
_entry.id   AF-A0A930M9R6-F1
#
_cell.length_a   1.000
_cell.length_b   1.000
_cell.length_c   1.000
_cell.angle_alpha   90.00
_cell.angle_beta   90.00
_cell.angle_gamma   90.00
#
_symmetry.space_group_name_H-M   'P 1'
#
loop_
_entity.id
_entity.type
_entity.pdbx_description
1 polymer ?
#
loop_
_entity_poly.entity_id
_entity_poly.type
_entity_poly.pdbx_seq_one_letter_code
_entity_poly.pdbx_strand_id
1 'polypeptide(L)'
;VLWSKGEGKEKEMNSQQFDEEFYAAIIDTVFHQGEMQRLRADNRWILLWSDETSGVKTQVTADTSTMRRMGDNLVFWAWTEVRGADGKAMEIKFDKRAVNLPQGTERIVTGRYWSPQGGWQALDDGYEGAYRMINRDAPEERGLVRLRAFADGYSTWVTRYQVR
;
A
#
# COMPACT_ATOMS: atom_id res chain seq x y z
N VAL A 1 -26.81 -13.71 2.44
CA VAL A 1 -27.17 -12.75 3.49
C VAL A 1 -26.32 -13.03 4.71
N LEU A 2 -25.41 -12.12 5.08
CA LEU A 2 -24.68 -12.20 6.35
C LEU A 2 -25.13 -11.05 7.25
N TRP A 3 -25.43 -11.40 8.49
CA TRP A 3 -25.96 -10.49 9.49
C TRP A 3 -24.91 -9.46 9.92
N SER A 4 -25.24 -8.17 9.76
CA SER A 4 -24.46 -7.05 10.31
C SER A 4 -24.51 -7.10 11.83
N LYS A 5 -23.33 -7.20 12.48
CA LYS A 5 -23.22 -7.17 13.96
C LYS A 5 -23.55 -5.81 14.59
N GLY A 6 -23.81 -4.76 13.79
CA GLY A 6 -24.17 -3.42 14.28
C GLY A 6 -25.63 -3.02 14.09
N GLU A 7 -26.30 -3.47 13.03
CA GLU A 7 -27.58 -2.87 12.59
C GLU A 7 -28.73 -3.88 12.37
N GLY A 8 -28.49 -5.18 12.46
CA GLY A 8 -29.57 -6.18 12.45
C GLY A 8 -30.45 -6.20 11.19
N LYS A 9 -29.96 -5.73 10.04
CA LYS A 9 -30.64 -5.81 8.73
C LYS A 9 -29.77 -6.52 7.70
N GLU A 10 -30.44 -7.11 6.70
CA GLU A 10 -29.81 -7.71 5.54
C GLU A 10 -29.02 -6.65 4.77
N LYS A 11 -27.69 -6.74 4.77
CA LYS A 11 -26.83 -5.87 3.95
C LYS A 11 -26.75 -6.48 2.55
N GLU A 12 -27.31 -5.79 1.56
CA GLU A 12 -27.16 -6.14 0.16
C GLU A 12 -25.69 -5.95 -0.25
N MET A 13 -25.04 -7.02 -0.69
CA MET A 13 -23.70 -6.93 -1.27
C MET A 13 -23.83 -6.38 -2.68
N ASN A 14 -23.61 -5.08 -2.85
CA ASN A 14 -23.37 -4.53 -4.18
C ASN A 14 -21.86 -4.27 -4.40
N SER A 15 -21.45 -4.40 -5.66
CA SER A 15 -20.07 -4.40 -6.13
C SER A 15 -19.33 -3.06 -5.96
N GLN A 16 -19.91 -2.08 -5.28
CA GLN A 16 -19.34 -0.74 -5.09
C GLN A 16 -18.74 -0.51 -3.70
N GLN A 17 -18.91 -1.45 -2.76
CA GLN A 17 -18.39 -1.34 -1.40
C GLN A 17 -17.61 -2.61 -1.04
N PHE A 18 -16.34 -2.63 -1.41
CA PHE A 18 -15.43 -3.70 -1.00
C PHE A 18 -15.26 -3.67 0.52
N ASP A 19 -15.80 -4.67 1.21
CA ASP A 19 -15.60 -4.87 2.65
C ASP A 19 -14.34 -5.72 2.84
N GLU A 20 -13.26 -5.08 3.26
CA GLU A 20 -11.94 -5.69 3.41
C GLU A 20 -11.94 -6.80 4.47
N GLU A 21 -12.71 -6.66 5.55
CA GLU A 21 -12.84 -7.71 6.56
C GLU A 21 -13.60 -8.92 6.01
N PHE A 22 -14.66 -8.69 5.22
CA PHE A 22 -15.37 -9.78 4.56
C PHE A 22 -14.47 -10.54 3.59
N TYR A 23 -13.72 -9.83 2.75
CA TYR A 23 -12.73 -10.45 1.86
C TYR A 23 -11.73 -11.29 2.66
N ALA A 24 -11.11 -10.71 3.69
CA ALA A 24 -10.12 -11.38 4.50
C ALA A 24 -10.70 -12.64 5.18
N ALA A 25 -11.93 -12.57 5.70
CA ALA A 25 -12.60 -13.70 6.34
C ALA A 25 -12.89 -14.85 5.37
N ILE A 26 -13.38 -14.56 4.17
CA ILE A 26 -13.65 -15.58 3.14
C ILE A 26 -12.35 -16.25 2.71
N ILE A 27 -11.33 -15.45 2.43
CA ILE A 27 -10.03 -15.97 1.99
C ILE A 27 -9.38 -16.83 3.08
N ASP A 28 -9.46 -16.43 4.34
CA ASP A 28 -8.95 -17.25 5.45
C ASP A 28 -9.73 -18.54 5.67
N THR A 29 -11.04 -18.53 5.37
CA THR A 29 -11.86 -19.74 5.46
C THR A 29 -11.47 -20.77 4.40
N VAL A 30 -11.06 -20.33 3.21
CA VAL A 30 -10.76 -21.21 2.07
C VAL A 30 -9.27 -21.56 1.97
N PHE A 31 -8.39 -20.59 2.17
CA PHE A 31 -6.96 -20.72 1.89
C PHE A 31 -6.09 -20.72 3.16
N HIS A 32 -6.65 -20.35 4.31
CA HIS A 32 -5.96 -20.36 5.62
C HIS A 32 -4.62 -19.61 5.62
N GLN A 33 -4.56 -18.43 5.01
CA GLN A 33 -3.30 -17.67 4.85
C GLN A 33 -3.08 -16.57 5.90
N GLY A 34 -4.05 -16.32 6.78
CA GLY A 34 -3.95 -15.32 7.84
C GLY A 34 -4.22 -13.89 7.39
N GLU A 35 -5.09 -13.68 6.40
CA GLU A 35 -5.56 -12.37 5.94
C GLU A 35 -6.17 -11.54 7.08
N MET A 36 -7.01 -12.12 7.92
CA MET A 36 -7.59 -11.43 9.08
C MET A 36 -6.53 -11.06 10.11
N GLN A 37 -5.55 -11.95 10.33
CA GLN A 37 -4.44 -11.68 11.25
C GLN A 37 -3.58 -10.54 10.73
N ARG A 38 -3.31 -10.47 9.41
CA ARG A 38 -2.54 -9.37 8.87
C ARG A 38 -3.31 -8.07 8.85
N LEU A 39 -4.59 -8.11 8.47
CA LEU A 39 -5.45 -6.94 8.41
C LEU A 39 -5.51 -6.20 9.75
N ARG A 40 -5.48 -6.94 10.86
CA ARG A 40 -5.54 -6.42 12.24
C ARG A 40 -4.18 -6.24 12.89
N ALA A 41 -3.09 -6.44 12.15
CA ALA A 41 -1.77 -6.35 12.72
C ALA A 41 -1.38 -4.89 13.00
N ASP A 42 -0.72 -4.66 14.14
CA ASP A 42 -0.21 -3.32 14.50
C ASP A 42 0.74 -2.77 13.43
N ASN A 43 1.45 -3.64 12.73
CA ASN A 43 2.35 -3.31 11.64
C ASN A 43 1.70 -3.45 10.25
N ARG A 44 0.36 -3.38 10.13
CA ARG A 44 -0.32 -3.34 8.82
C ARG A 44 0.28 -2.25 7.94
N TRP A 45 0.40 -1.04 8.48
CA TRP A 45 1.05 0.07 7.81
C TRP A 45 2.48 0.22 8.33
N ILE A 46 3.45 0.06 7.44
CA ILE A 46 4.85 0.29 7.77
C ILE A 46 5.31 1.63 7.20
N LEU A 47 6.06 2.39 7.99
CA LEU A 47 6.79 3.54 7.48
C LEU A 47 7.94 3.07 6.59
N LEU A 48 7.93 3.48 5.32
CA LEU A 48 9.03 3.24 4.39
C LEU A 48 10.11 4.29 4.59
N TRP A 49 9.73 5.56 4.53
CA TRP A 49 10.63 6.67 4.78
C TRP A 49 9.84 7.93 5.12
N SER A 50 10.51 8.86 5.77
CA SER A 50 10.04 10.22 5.96
C SER A 50 11.20 11.18 5.74
N ASP A 51 10.90 12.32 5.16
CA ASP A 51 11.83 13.41 4.97
C ASP A 51 11.16 14.73 5.36
N GLU A 52 11.94 15.65 5.90
CA GLU A 52 11.45 16.97 6.29
C GLU A 52 12.46 18.02 5.83
N THR A 53 12.02 18.85 4.88
CA THR A 53 12.84 19.90 4.27
C THR A 53 12.08 21.21 4.32
N SER A 54 12.68 22.24 4.92
CA SER A 54 12.08 23.59 5.03
C SER A 54 10.69 23.60 5.66
N GLY A 55 10.46 22.74 6.65
CA GLY A 55 9.16 22.59 7.33
C GLY A 55 8.09 21.85 6.52
N VAL A 56 8.42 21.37 5.31
CA VAL A 56 7.56 20.48 4.54
C VAL A 56 7.97 19.05 4.85
N LYS A 57 7.05 18.27 5.41
CA LYS A 57 7.27 16.87 5.77
C LYS A 57 6.60 15.95 4.77
N THR A 58 7.37 15.07 4.15
CA THR A 58 6.88 13.97 3.32
C THR A 58 7.01 12.67 4.08
N GLN A 59 5.94 11.88 4.12
CA GLN A 59 5.93 10.57 4.77
C GLN A 59 5.32 9.53 3.82
N VAL A 60 6.03 8.43 3.61
CA VAL A 60 5.56 7.31 2.78
C VAL A 60 5.40 6.07 3.65
N THR A 61 4.19 5.53 3.65
CA THR A 61 3.85 4.28 4.33
C THR A 61 3.33 3.27 3.31
N ALA A 62 3.44 1.98 3.64
CA ALA A 62 2.98 0.90 2.78
C ALA A 62 2.06 -0.06 3.52
N ASP A 63 0.99 -0.49 2.84
CA ASP A 63 0.04 -1.47 3.36
C ASP A 63 0.55 -2.89 3.14
N THR A 64 1.07 -3.48 4.20
CA THR A 64 1.61 -4.84 4.21
C THR A 64 0.54 -5.92 4.00
N SER A 65 -0.75 -5.62 4.23
CA SER A 65 -1.84 -6.56 3.96
C SER A 65 -1.96 -6.86 2.46
N THR A 66 -1.74 -5.82 1.65
CA THR A 66 -1.84 -5.87 0.18
C THR A 66 -0.54 -6.31 -0.49
N MET A 67 0.58 -6.37 0.24
CA MET A 67 1.89 -6.73 -0.32
C MET A 67 1.91 -8.14 -0.93
N ARG A 68 2.35 -8.23 -2.18
CA ARG A 68 2.53 -9.48 -2.91
C ARG A 68 3.80 -9.47 -3.73
N ARG A 69 4.48 -10.60 -3.77
CA ARG A 69 5.60 -10.82 -4.69
C ARG A 69 5.08 -11.33 -6.03
N MET A 70 5.61 -10.78 -7.11
CA MET A 70 5.34 -11.13 -8.51
C MET A 70 6.70 -11.18 -9.23
N GLY A 71 7.32 -12.36 -9.23
CA GLY A 71 8.73 -12.50 -9.61
C GLY A 71 9.64 -11.66 -8.72
N ASP A 72 10.41 -10.76 -9.33
CA ASP A 72 11.29 -9.81 -8.62
C ASP A 72 10.57 -8.59 -8.07
N ASN A 73 9.31 -8.36 -8.46
CA ASN A 73 8.54 -7.23 -8.00
C ASN A 73 7.84 -7.52 -6.68
N LEU A 74 7.91 -6.59 -5.75
CA LEU A 74 6.97 -6.46 -4.65
C LEU A 74 5.91 -5.43 -5.03
N VAL A 75 4.66 -5.85 -5.05
CA VAL A 75 3.49 -5.05 -5.45
C VAL A 75 2.64 -4.76 -4.23
N PHE A 76 2.31 -3.49 -4.00
CA PHE A 76 1.60 -3.05 -2.79
C PHE A 76 0.95 -1.68 -2.96
N TRP A 77 0.03 -1.34 -2.06
CA TRP A 77 -0.48 0.03 -1.94
C TRP A 77 0.37 0.86 -0.98
N ALA A 78 0.68 2.07 -1.40
CA ALA A 78 1.43 3.06 -0.66
C ALA A 78 0.55 4.28 -0.36
N TRP A 79 0.73 4.86 0.82
CA TRP A 79 0.17 6.13 1.23
C TRP A 79 1.31 7.12 1.45
N THR A 80 1.37 8.13 0.57
CA THR A 80 2.29 9.26 0.68
C THR A 80 1.52 10.47 1.15
N GLU A 81 2.00 11.11 2.20
CA GLU A 81 1.43 12.34 2.73
C GLU A 81 2.49 13.43 2.79
N VAL A 82 2.19 14.59 2.19
CA VAL A 82 3.00 15.80 2.27
C VAL A 82 2.28 16.81 3.14
N ARG A 83 2.90 17.22 4.24
CA ARG A 83 2.37 18.24 5.15
C ARG A 83 3.22 19.49 5.10
N GLY A 84 2.55 20.64 5.10
CA GLY A 84 3.20 21.94 5.23
C GLY A 84 3.69 22.20 6.66
N ALA A 85 4.39 23.32 6.85
CA ALA A 85 4.91 23.74 8.15
C ALA A 85 3.80 24.03 9.18
N ASP A 86 2.57 24.28 8.73
CA ASP A 86 1.39 24.43 9.58
C ASP A 86 0.76 23.08 9.99
N GLY A 87 1.38 21.96 9.60
CA GLY A 87 0.93 20.61 9.90
C GLY A 87 -0.23 20.13 9.04
N LYS A 88 -0.74 20.93 8.11
CA LYS A 88 -1.85 20.53 7.23
C LYS A 88 -1.36 19.73 6.03
N ALA A 89 -2.15 18.75 5.63
CA ALA A 89 -1.89 18.00 4.39
C ALA A 89 -2.00 18.94 3.18
N MET A 90 -0.90 19.05 2.44
CA MET A 90 -0.82 19.76 1.17
C MET A 90 -1.09 18.83 -0.01
N GLU A 91 -0.67 17.57 0.12
CA GLU A 91 -0.85 16.54 -0.90
C GLU A 91 -0.96 15.17 -0.21
N ILE A 92 -1.83 14.32 -0.75
CA ILE A 92 -1.84 12.89 -0.43
C ILE A 92 -1.80 12.12 -1.74
N LYS A 93 -0.94 11.11 -1.86
CA LYS A 93 -0.98 10.12 -2.94
C LYS A 93 -1.28 8.75 -2.34
N PHE A 94 -2.30 8.10 -2.88
CA PHE A 94 -2.63 6.71 -2.56
C PHE A 94 -2.52 5.90 -3.84
N ASP A 95 -1.44 5.12 -3.94
CA ASP A 95 -1.00 4.54 -5.20
C ASP A 95 -0.50 3.11 -5.04
N LYS A 96 -0.75 2.29 -6.06
CA LYS A 96 -0.25 0.93 -6.15
C LYS A 96 1.11 0.96 -6.84
N ARG A 97 2.15 0.49 -6.15
CA ARG A 97 3.52 0.41 -6.67
C ARG A 97 3.89 -1.01 -7.01
N ALA A 98 4.77 -1.14 -8.00
CA ALA A 98 5.56 -2.34 -8.22
C ALA A 98 7.04 -1.97 -8.08
N VAL A 99 7.71 -2.53 -7.07
CA VAL A 99 9.13 -2.28 -6.79
C VAL A 99 9.93 -3.54 -7.11
N ASN A 100 10.84 -3.45 -8.06
CA ASN A 100 11.81 -4.51 -8.34
C ASN A 100 12.87 -4.50 -7.24
N LEU A 101 12.80 -5.49 -6.33
CA LEU A 101 13.63 -5.51 -5.14
C LEU A 101 15.12 -5.68 -5.45
N PRO A 102 15.56 -6.58 -6.36
CA PRO A 102 16.98 -6.69 -6.70
C PRO A 102 17.54 -5.43 -7.37
N GLN A 103 16.86 -4.90 -8.38
CA GLN A 103 17.37 -3.80 -9.19
C GLN A 103 17.19 -2.43 -8.53
N GLY A 104 16.28 -2.30 -7.56
CA GLY A 104 15.98 -1.02 -6.93
C GLY A 104 15.29 -0.06 -7.89
N THR A 105 14.37 -0.58 -8.70
CA THR A 105 13.55 0.24 -9.60
C THR A 105 12.09 0.13 -9.18
N GLU A 106 11.31 1.16 -9.42
CA GLU A 106 9.88 1.17 -9.11
C GLU A 106 9.05 1.72 -10.26
N ARG A 107 7.77 1.37 -10.30
CA ARG A 107 6.77 2.05 -11.11
C ARG A 107 5.46 2.19 -10.35
N ILE A 108 4.70 3.20 -10.72
CA ILE A 108 3.30 3.35 -10.29
C ILE A 108 2.45 2.53 -11.25
N VAL A 109 1.56 1.69 -10.71
CA VAL A 109 0.64 0.86 -11.49
C VAL A 109 -0.68 1.59 -11.70
N THR A 110 -1.17 2.24 -10.65
CA THR A 110 -2.39 3.06 -10.64
C THR A 110 -2.46 3.82 -9.32
N GLY A 111 -3.26 4.87 -9.23
CA GLY A 111 -3.46 5.55 -7.97
C GLY A 111 -4.39 6.74 -8.06
N ARG A 112 -4.54 7.41 -6.93
CA ARG A 112 -5.22 8.70 -6.82
C ARG A 112 -4.34 9.66 -6.06
N TYR A 113 -4.45 10.94 -6.38
CA TYR A 113 -3.87 12.00 -5.57
C TYR A 113 -4.99 12.88 -5.03
N TRP A 114 -4.74 13.52 -3.90
CA TRP A 114 -5.63 14.47 -3.27
C TRP A 114 -4.88 15.77 -3.04
N SER A 115 -5.57 16.88 -3.28
CA SER A 115 -5.14 18.22 -2.90
C SER A 115 -6.28 18.95 -2.20
N PRO A 116 -5.99 19.96 -1.35
CA PRO A 116 -7.02 20.75 -0.68
C PRO A 116 -8.02 21.40 -1.64
N GLN A 117 -7.56 21.84 -2.82
CA GLN A 117 -8.38 22.54 -3.81
C GLN A 117 -9.15 21.59 -4.73
N GLY A 118 -8.52 20.48 -5.12
CA GLY A 118 -9.03 19.57 -6.14
C GLY A 118 -9.74 18.32 -5.61
N GLY A 119 -9.59 18.00 -4.32
CA GLY A 119 -10.06 16.72 -3.77
C GLY A 119 -9.33 15.54 -4.42
N TRP A 120 -9.95 14.34 -4.36
CA TRP A 120 -9.36 13.11 -4.93
C TRP A 120 -9.49 13.06 -6.45
N GLN A 121 -8.35 13.02 -7.13
CA GLN A 121 -8.19 13.04 -8.58
C GLN A 121 -7.41 11.80 -9.03
N ALA A 122 -7.51 11.46 -10.32
CA ALA A 122 -6.73 10.36 -10.88
C ALA A 122 -5.23 10.72 -10.84
N LEU A 123 -4.39 9.80 -10.38
CA LEU A 123 -2.95 9.99 -10.42
C LEU A 123 -2.44 9.68 -11.83
N ASP A 124 -1.97 10.71 -12.52
CA ASP A 124 -1.11 10.53 -13.69
C ASP A 124 0.31 10.25 -13.18
N ASP A 125 0.89 9.14 -13.60
CA ASP A 125 2.24 8.79 -13.19
C ASP A 125 3.30 9.62 -13.92
N GLY A 126 2.95 10.28 -15.03
CA GLY A 126 3.85 11.08 -15.88
C GLY A 126 4.96 10.27 -16.57
N TYR A 127 4.99 8.95 -16.38
CA TYR A 127 6.01 8.02 -16.89
C TYR A 127 5.42 6.87 -17.71
N GLU A 128 4.10 6.89 -17.96
CA GLU A 128 3.36 5.93 -18.78
C GLU A 128 3.60 4.46 -18.35
N GLY A 129 3.71 4.22 -17.04
CA GLY A 129 3.97 2.90 -16.46
C GLY A 129 5.42 2.41 -16.56
N ALA A 130 6.38 3.25 -16.98
CA ALA A 130 7.79 2.91 -17.03
C ALA A 130 8.41 2.75 -15.63
N TYR A 131 9.43 1.90 -15.53
CA TYR A 131 10.24 1.78 -14.31
C TYR A 131 11.23 2.92 -14.19
N ARG A 132 11.34 3.49 -12.99
CA ARG A 132 12.34 4.48 -12.61
C ARG A 132 13.30 3.93 -11.56
N MET A 133 14.54 4.40 -11.60
CA MET A 133 15.54 4.04 -10.61
C MET A 133 15.24 4.73 -9.28
N ILE A 134 15.31 3.97 -8.19
CA ILE A 134 15.37 4.54 -6.84
C ILE A 134 16.81 5.00 -6.65
N ASN A 135 17.01 6.31 -6.64
CA ASN A 135 18.34 6.91 -6.54
C ASN A 135 18.99 6.54 -5.20
N ARG A 136 20.29 6.23 -5.27
CA ARG A 136 21.13 6.13 -4.07
C ARG A 136 21.19 7.50 -3.41
N ASP A 137 21.20 7.52 -2.08
CA ASP A 137 21.19 8.71 -1.22
C ASP A 137 19.87 9.51 -1.19
N ALA A 138 18.84 9.06 -1.92
CA ALA A 138 17.50 9.63 -1.82
C ALA A 138 16.72 9.00 -0.64
N PRO A 139 15.76 9.73 -0.02
CA PRO A 139 14.92 9.18 1.05
C PRO A 139 14.29 7.82 0.71
N GLU A 140 13.94 7.61 -0.55
CA GLU A 140 13.34 6.40 -1.11
C GLU A 140 14.22 5.16 -0.97
N GLU A 141 15.55 5.30 -0.94
CA GLU A 141 16.47 4.19 -0.72
C GLU A 141 16.23 3.52 0.65
N ARG A 142 15.93 4.33 1.68
CA ARG A 142 15.55 3.80 3.01
C ARG A 142 14.28 2.98 2.94
N GLY A 143 13.33 3.39 2.09
CA GLY A 143 12.12 2.63 1.79
C GLY A 143 12.43 1.29 1.12
N LEU A 144 13.30 1.28 0.12
CA LEU A 144 13.73 0.06 -0.57
C LEU A 144 14.39 -0.95 0.38
N VAL A 145 15.28 -0.49 1.27
CA VAL A 145 15.91 -1.35 2.29
C VAL A 145 14.86 -1.97 3.20
N ARG A 146 13.86 -1.20 3.65
CA ARG A 146 12.77 -1.72 4.47
C ARG A 146 11.89 -2.72 3.73
N LEU A 147 11.58 -2.48 2.46
CA LEU A 147 10.80 -3.41 1.63
C LEU A 147 11.53 -4.73 1.42
N ARG A 148 12.84 -4.70 1.20
CA ARG A 148 13.68 -5.92 1.12
C ARG A 148 13.63 -6.70 2.44
N ALA A 149 13.91 -6.03 3.56
CA ALA A 149 13.86 -6.67 4.87
C ALA A 149 12.47 -7.26 5.20
N PHE A 150 11.39 -6.55 4.84
CA PHE A 150 10.04 -7.06 5.02
C PHE A 150 9.77 -8.28 4.13
N ALA A 151 10.13 -8.23 2.85
CA ALA A 151 9.91 -9.34 1.93
C ALA A 151 10.67 -10.61 2.36
N ASP A 152 11.87 -10.46 2.91
CA ASP A 152 12.68 -11.59 3.41
C ASP A 152 12.09 -12.15 4.72
N GLY A 153 11.77 -11.28 5.68
CA GLY A 153 11.20 -11.67 6.98
C GLY A 153 9.77 -12.21 6.90
N TYR A 154 9.01 -11.84 5.86
CA TYR A 154 7.63 -12.25 5.62
C TYR A 154 7.46 -12.98 4.28
N SER A 155 8.45 -13.79 3.90
CA SER A 155 8.48 -14.49 2.60
C SER A 155 7.22 -15.33 2.35
N THR A 156 6.79 -16.15 3.32
CA THR A 156 5.54 -16.94 3.23
C THR A 156 4.33 -16.05 2.97
N TRP A 157 4.26 -14.90 3.63
CA TRP A 157 3.15 -13.96 3.47
C TRP A 157 3.13 -13.33 2.08
N VAL A 158 4.26 -12.77 1.62
CA VAL A 158 4.30 -12.05 0.34
C VAL A 158 4.17 -13.01 -0.85
N THR A 159 4.43 -14.31 -0.67
CA THR A 159 4.30 -15.35 -1.71
C THR A 159 3.05 -16.23 -1.57
N ARG A 160 2.15 -15.95 -0.62
CA ARG A 160 1.05 -16.84 -0.21
C ARG A 160 0.06 -17.35 -1.28
N TYR A 161 0.00 -16.69 -2.45
CA TYR A 161 -0.87 -17.11 -3.57
C TYR A 161 -0.09 -17.47 -4.83
N GLN A 162 1.23 -17.60 -4.73
CA GLN A 162 2.03 -18.10 -5.83
C GLN A 162 1.80 -19.62 -5.97
N VAL A 163 1.41 -20.04 -7.16
CA VAL A 163 1.41 -21.46 -7.52
C VAL A 163 2.87 -21.88 -7.66
N ARG A 164 3.25 -22.96 -6.96
CA ARG A 164 4.59 -23.54 -7.03
C ARG A 164 4.74 -24.43 -8.25
#